data_AF-A0A9P6APN2-F1
#
_entry.id   AF-A0A9P6APN2-F1
#
_cell.length_a   1.000
_cell.length_b   1.000
_cell.length_c   1.000
_cell.angle_alpha   90.00
_cell.angle_beta   90.00
_cell.angle_gamma   90.00
#
_symmetry.space_group_name_H-M   'P 1'
#
loop_
_entity.id
_entity.type
_entity.pdbx_description
1 polymer ?
#
loop_
_entity_poly.entity_id
_entity_poly.type
_entity_poly.pdbx_seq_one_letter_code
_entity_poly.pdbx_strand_id
1 'polypeptide(L)'
;MSSGSGVQRETVQALVWRLILDPQTARNVAPKFGDKLVFVPSTTSSAIPSSTVQLQHAFEKGVAISLSVLICGHFPLNYSPLQYYLAVHNGDINALTRQVLQMLAPDLLRVLREFRAIGFQGDLRPLSAHLMSHVDINPADIEHRTEEAHDRLEELILLRSLFGNTDLHHPEMLAFAQGLKMEMANGTNLFQLIEQKFLGRTIGFLEKIESG
;
A
#
# COMPACT_ATOMS: atom_id res chain seq x y z
N MET A 1 -29.07 16.29 21.77
CA MET A 1 -28.47 16.85 20.54
C MET A 1 -27.17 16.10 20.32
N SER A 2 -27.10 15.22 19.31
CA SER A 2 -25.88 14.44 19.04
C SER A 2 -24.81 15.40 18.52
N SER A 3 -23.76 15.57 19.32
CA SER A 3 -22.72 16.58 19.21
C SER A 3 -21.76 16.27 18.05
N GLY A 4 -21.90 16.99 16.93
CA GLY A 4 -20.99 17.20 15.79
C GLY A 4 -19.97 16.10 15.46
N SER A 5 -19.01 15.86 16.35
CA SER A 5 -17.97 14.82 16.23
C SER A 5 -18.50 13.40 15.99
N GLY A 6 -19.61 13.00 16.62
CA GLY A 6 -20.20 11.66 16.43
C GLY A 6 -20.71 11.47 15.00
N VAL A 7 -21.46 12.46 14.50
CA VAL A 7 -22.01 12.48 13.14
C VAL A 7 -20.89 12.52 12.09
N GLN A 8 -19.79 13.23 12.37
CA GLN A 8 -18.62 13.26 11.49
C GLN A 8 -17.96 11.89 11.36
N ARG A 9 -17.73 11.19 12.48
CA ARG A 9 -17.17 9.83 12.46
C ARG A 9 -18.08 8.85 11.73
N GLU A 10 -19.38 8.89 12.01
CA GLU A 10 -20.37 8.03 11.33
C GLU A 10 -20.38 8.27 9.81
N THR A 11 -20.34 9.54 9.39
CA THR A 11 -20.26 9.90 7.96
C THR A 11 -19.01 9.34 7.30
N VAL A 12 -17.84 9.45 7.95
CA VAL A 12 -16.57 8.93 7.43
C VAL A 12 -16.60 7.41 7.38
N GLN A 13 -17.10 6.74 8.42
CA GLN A 13 -17.23 5.29 8.44
C GLN A 13 -18.17 4.78 7.34
N ALA A 14 -19.29 5.47 7.09
CA ALA A 14 -20.19 5.14 5.99
C ALA A 14 -19.52 5.32 4.62
N LEU A 15 -18.72 6.37 4.46
CA LEU A 15 -17.93 6.61 3.25
C LEU A 15 -16.89 5.51 3.03
N VAL A 16 -16.13 5.15 4.07
CA VAL A 16 -15.13 4.08 4.04
C VAL A 16 -15.79 2.74 3.72
N TRP A 17 -16.91 2.42 4.37
CA TRP A 17 -17.66 1.21 4.07
C TRP A 17 -17.99 1.14 2.58
N ARG A 18 -18.61 2.18 2.04
CA ARG A 18 -19.01 2.25 0.62
C ARG A 18 -17.83 2.24 -0.35
N LEU A 19 -16.69 2.83 -0.03
CA LEU A 19 -15.60 2.97 -1.00
C LEU A 19 -14.53 1.89 -0.91
N ILE A 20 -14.39 1.25 0.25
CA ILE A 20 -13.26 0.36 0.56
C ILE A 20 -13.71 -1.04 0.95
N LEU A 21 -14.87 -1.20 1.60
CA LEU A 21 -15.27 -2.47 2.23
C LEU A 21 -16.45 -3.17 1.56
N ASP A 22 -17.37 -2.42 0.95
CA ASP A 22 -18.55 -2.97 0.28
C ASP A 22 -18.15 -3.65 -1.05
N PRO A 23 -18.31 -4.98 -1.18
CA PRO A 23 -17.87 -5.71 -2.37
C PRO A 23 -18.51 -5.23 -3.69
N GLN A 24 -19.67 -4.58 -3.63
CA GLN A 24 -20.36 -4.09 -4.84
C GLN A 24 -19.69 -2.83 -5.41
N THR A 25 -19.03 -2.06 -4.57
CA THR A 25 -18.59 -0.68 -4.84
C THR A 25 -17.08 -0.48 -4.61
N ALA A 26 -16.46 -1.30 -3.76
CA ALA A 26 -15.03 -1.39 -3.47
C ALA A 26 -14.21 -2.04 -4.61
N ARG A 27 -14.62 -1.81 -5.86
CA ARG A 27 -13.79 -2.13 -7.02
C ARG A 27 -12.42 -1.49 -6.84
N ASN A 28 -11.36 -2.17 -7.30
CA ASN A 28 -9.99 -1.67 -7.21
C ASN A 28 -9.45 -1.62 -5.78
N VAL A 29 -10.05 -2.38 -4.86
CA VAL A 29 -9.47 -2.71 -3.55
C VAL A 29 -9.41 -4.23 -3.45
N ALA A 30 -8.24 -4.77 -3.14
CA ALA A 30 -8.04 -6.21 -3.07
C ALA A 30 -7.07 -6.58 -1.95
N PRO A 31 -7.25 -7.76 -1.33
CA PRO A 31 -6.26 -8.30 -0.40
C PRO A 31 -4.96 -8.63 -1.15
N LYS A 32 -3.83 -8.37 -0.49
CA LYS A 32 -2.48 -8.75 -0.92
C LYS A 32 -1.80 -9.53 0.20
N PHE A 33 -0.48 -9.46 0.27
CA PHE A 33 0.29 -10.16 1.29
C PHE A 33 -0.27 -9.92 2.71
N GLY A 34 -0.51 -11.02 3.43
CA GLY A 34 -1.10 -10.99 4.78
C GLY A 34 -2.54 -10.50 4.84
N ASP A 35 -3.32 -10.70 3.77
CA ASP A 35 -4.72 -10.26 3.62
C ASP A 35 -4.94 -8.75 3.80
N LYS A 36 -3.87 -7.95 3.67
CA LYS A 36 -3.95 -6.50 3.75
C LYS A 36 -4.61 -5.95 2.50
N LEU A 37 -5.64 -5.14 2.67
CA LEU A 37 -6.33 -4.45 1.59
C LEU A 37 -5.44 -3.34 1.03
N VAL A 38 -5.30 -3.32 -0.28
CA VAL A 38 -4.63 -2.25 -1.01
C VAL A 38 -5.51 -1.79 -2.17
N PHE A 39 -5.35 -0.53 -2.56
CA PHE A 39 -5.83 -0.04 -3.84
C PHE A 39 -5.04 -0.70 -4.98
N VAL A 40 -5.73 -1.21 -5.99
CA VAL A 40 -5.15 -1.82 -7.20
C VAL A 40 -5.84 -1.20 -8.41
N PRO A 41 -5.11 -0.58 -9.34
CA PRO A 41 -5.70 0.00 -10.55
C PRO A 41 -6.53 -1.01 -11.36
N SER A 42 -7.45 -0.51 -12.17
CA SER A 42 -8.32 -1.37 -12.98
C SER A 42 -7.55 -2.13 -14.06
N THR A 43 -6.36 -1.66 -14.43
CA THR A 43 -5.45 -2.32 -15.36
C THR A 43 -4.03 -2.34 -14.80
N THR A 44 -3.22 -3.32 -15.21
CA THR A 44 -1.84 -3.44 -14.74
C THR A 44 -0.88 -2.50 -15.46
N SER A 45 -1.22 -2.05 -16.67
CA SER A 45 -0.34 -1.26 -17.53
C SER A 45 -0.74 0.20 -17.55
N SER A 46 0.21 1.08 -17.19
CA SER A 46 0.07 2.54 -17.29
C SER A 46 -0.11 3.05 -18.73
N ALA A 47 0.19 2.23 -19.74
CA ALA A 47 -0.06 2.57 -21.14
C ALA A 47 -1.55 2.54 -21.51
N ILE A 48 -2.40 1.89 -20.69
CA ILE A 48 -3.84 1.86 -20.92
C ILE A 48 -4.46 3.12 -20.30
N PRO A 49 -5.12 4.00 -21.08
CA PRO A 49 -5.69 5.23 -20.55
C PRO A 49 -6.79 4.96 -19.52
N SER A 50 -6.73 5.65 -18.39
CA SER A 50 -7.81 5.67 -17.40
C SER A 50 -8.82 6.77 -17.76
N SER A 51 -10.11 6.45 -17.69
CA SER A 51 -11.19 7.43 -17.83
C SER A 51 -11.22 8.40 -16.65
N THR A 52 -11.78 9.60 -16.86
CA THR A 52 -11.98 10.59 -15.79
C THR A 52 -12.72 10.02 -14.58
N VAL A 53 -13.71 9.14 -14.81
CA VAL A 53 -14.48 8.47 -13.75
C VAL A 53 -13.59 7.52 -12.94
N GLN A 54 -12.72 6.76 -13.58
CA GLN A 54 -11.76 5.89 -12.87
C GLN A 54 -10.79 6.70 -12.01
N LEU A 55 -10.25 7.80 -12.55
CA LEU A 55 -9.34 8.68 -11.82
C LEU A 55 -10.03 9.33 -10.61
N GLN A 56 -11.27 9.81 -10.79
CA GLN A 56 -12.07 10.37 -9.71
C GLN A 56 -12.35 9.35 -8.61
N HIS A 57 -12.74 8.12 -8.97
CA HIS A 57 -12.96 7.06 -8.00
C HIS A 57 -11.68 6.66 -7.25
N ALA A 58 -10.53 6.66 -7.91
CA ALA A 58 -9.24 6.39 -7.26
C ALA A 58 -8.91 7.50 -6.25
N PHE A 59 -9.08 8.76 -6.64
CA PHE A 59 -8.92 9.92 -5.76
C PHE A 59 -9.83 9.84 -4.53
N GLU A 60 -11.12 9.55 -4.71
CA GLU A 60 -12.09 9.44 -3.62
C GLU A 60 -11.74 8.36 -2.60
N LYS A 61 -11.18 7.23 -3.06
CA LYS A 61 -10.68 6.18 -2.15
C LYS A 61 -9.52 6.66 -1.30
N GLY A 62 -8.56 7.37 -1.91
CA GLY A 62 -7.47 8.02 -1.17
C GLY A 62 -8.00 8.98 -0.11
N VAL A 63 -8.96 9.83 -0.49
CA VAL A 63 -9.62 10.75 0.46
C VAL A 63 -10.29 10.00 1.61
N ALA A 64 -11.04 8.94 1.33
CA ALA A 64 -11.72 8.16 2.37
C ALA A 64 -10.75 7.56 3.39
N ILE A 65 -9.60 7.05 2.95
CA ILE A 65 -8.55 6.52 3.83
C ILE A 65 -7.94 7.63 4.68
N SER A 66 -7.59 8.78 4.08
CA SER A 66 -7.04 9.92 4.83
C SER A 66 -8.03 10.47 5.85
N LEU A 67 -9.32 10.54 5.53
CA LEU A 67 -10.36 10.95 6.46
C LEU A 67 -10.55 9.94 7.59
N SER A 68 -10.49 8.63 7.31
CA SER A 68 -10.51 7.58 8.36
C SER A 68 -9.41 7.82 9.38
N VAL A 69 -8.18 8.03 8.89
CA VAL A 69 -7.02 8.29 9.73
C VAL A 69 -7.18 9.58 10.54
N LEU A 70 -7.66 10.66 9.91
CA LEU A 70 -7.80 11.98 10.54
C LEU A 70 -8.93 12.06 11.58
N ILE A 71 -10.08 11.48 11.28
CA ILE A 71 -11.33 11.69 12.04
C ILE A 71 -11.62 10.50 12.96
N CYS A 72 -11.35 9.28 12.47
CA CYS A 72 -11.56 8.05 13.24
C CYS A 72 -10.30 7.64 14.02
N GLY A 73 -9.11 8.11 13.60
CA GLY A 73 -7.84 7.81 14.28
C GLY A 73 -7.25 6.46 13.91
N HIS A 74 -7.81 5.76 12.93
CA HIS A 74 -7.35 4.44 12.49
C HIS A 74 -7.55 4.23 10.98
N PHE A 75 -6.82 3.29 10.41
CA PHE A 75 -7.05 2.85 9.04
C PHE A 75 -8.39 2.10 8.90
N PRO A 76 -8.98 2.05 7.70
CA PRO A 76 -10.04 1.09 7.41
C PRO A 76 -9.60 -0.34 7.74
N LEU A 77 -10.55 -1.21 8.09
CA LEU A 77 -10.26 -2.59 8.49
C LEU A 77 -9.33 -3.28 7.47
N ASN A 78 -8.22 -3.83 7.97
CA ASN A 78 -7.19 -4.54 7.20
C ASN A 78 -6.51 -3.73 6.09
N TYR A 79 -6.69 -2.41 5.99
CA TYR A 79 -5.97 -1.61 4.99
C TYR A 79 -4.46 -1.62 5.24
N SER A 80 -3.66 -1.64 4.18
CA SER A 80 -2.20 -1.73 4.24
C SER A 80 -1.55 -0.39 4.62
N PRO A 81 -0.88 -0.28 5.79
CA PRO A 81 -0.13 0.92 6.15
C PRO A 81 1.06 1.16 5.20
N LEU A 82 1.56 0.12 4.52
CA LEU A 82 2.67 0.22 3.57
C LEU A 82 2.29 0.97 2.29
N GLN A 83 1.06 0.79 1.80
CA GLN A 83 0.60 1.57 0.65
C GLN A 83 0.45 3.05 0.99
N TYR A 84 -0.07 3.33 2.20
CA TYR A 84 -0.15 4.68 2.73
C TYR A 84 1.25 5.30 2.88
N TYR A 85 2.19 4.56 3.48
CA TYR A 85 3.59 4.97 3.65
C TYR A 85 4.22 5.33 2.30
N LEU A 86 4.14 4.45 1.30
CA LEU A 86 4.68 4.77 -0.03
C LEU A 86 4.03 5.99 -0.66
N ALA A 87 2.72 6.18 -0.51
CA ALA A 87 2.06 7.36 -1.03
C ALA A 87 2.65 8.64 -0.42
N VAL A 88 2.93 8.66 0.89
CA VAL A 88 3.63 9.77 1.58
C VAL A 88 4.98 10.04 0.91
N HIS A 89 5.72 8.97 0.62
CA HIS A 89 7.04 9.01 0.01
C HIS A 89 7.02 9.07 -1.53
N ASN A 90 5.94 9.55 -2.15
CA ASN A 90 5.81 9.71 -3.60
C ASN A 90 6.04 8.42 -4.41
N GLY A 91 5.75 7.26 -3.84
CA GLY A 91 5.99 5.97 -4.47
C GLY A 91 7.46 5.54 -4.47
N ASP A 92 8.34 6.21 -3.71
CA ASP A 92 9.74 5.83 -3.60
C ASP A 92 9.89 4.50 -2.85
N ILE A 93 10.19 3.45 -3.60
CA ILE A 93 10.38 2.09 -3.08
C ILE A 93 11.57 2.03 -2.13
N ASN A 94 12.58 2.88 -2.33
CA ASN A 94 13.75 2.94 -1.46
C ASN A 94 13.40 3.41 -0.04
N ALA A 95 12.23 4.05 0.14
CA ALA A 95 11.73 4.40 1.45
C ALA A 95 11.32 3.16 2.29
N LEU A 96 11.10 1.99 1.65
CA LEU A 96 10.80 0.71 2.31
C LEU A 96 12.05 0.08 2.93
N THR A 97 12.65 0.79 3.88
CA THR A 97 13.84 0.30 4.57
C THR A 97 13.51 -0.95 5.39
N ARG A 98 14.56 -1.69 5.79
CA ARG A 98 14.44 -2.83 6.70
C ARG A 98 13.64 -2.49 7.96
N GLN A 99 13.81 -1.29 8.52
CA GLN A 99 13.08 -0.86 9.72
C GLN A 99 11.58 -0.74 9.46
N VAL A 100 11.19 -0.14 8.32
CA VAL A 100 9.78 0.00 7.92
C VAL A 100 9.15 -1.37 7.73
N LEU A 101 9.82 -2.28 7.01
CA LEU A 101 9.30 -3.63 6.78
C LEU A 101 9.24 -4.44 8.07
N GLN A 102 10.22 -4.29 8.98
CA GLN A 102 10.22 -4.98 10.27
C GLN A 102 9.00 -4.60 11.11
N MET A 103 8.56 -3.35 11.00
CA MET A 103 7.40 -2.81 11.71
C MET A 103 6.08 -3.18 11.04
N LEU A 104 5.97 -2.99 9.72
CA LEU A 104 4.68 -3.03 9.02
C LEU A 104 4.41 -4.34 8.26
N ALA A 105 5.44 -5.11 7.93
CA ALA A 105 5.32 -6.39 7.24
C ALA A 105 6.47 -7.35 7.62
N PRO A 106 6.58 -7.76 8.89
CA PRO A 106 7.69 -8.59 9.37
C PRO A 106 7.79 -9.93 8.64
N ASP A 107 6.65 -10.52 8.25
CA ASP A 107 6.64 -11.76 7.48
C ASP A 107 7.20 -11.60 6.07
N LEU A 108 6.94 -10.46 5.41
CA LEU A 108 7.53 -10.18 4.10
C LEU A 108 9.04 -9.97 4.23
N LEU A 109 9.48 -9.28 5.29
CA LEU A 109 10.91 -9.13 5.58
C LEU A 109 11.58 -10.49 5.81
N ARG A 110 10.90 -11.44 6.45
CA ARG A 110 11.40 -12.81 6.61
C ARG A 110 11.56 -13.50 5.26
N VAL A 111 10.57 -13.42 4.37
CA VAL A 111 10.65 -13.97 3.01
C VAL A 111 11.83 -13.37 2.24
N LEU A 112 12.03 -12.06 2.29
CA LEU A 112 13.15 -11.40 1.61
C LEU A 112 14.52 -11.84 2.18
N ARG A 113 14.62 -12.04 3.50
CA ARG A 113 15.83 -12.58 4.13
C ARG A 113 16.11 -14.02 3.70
N GLU A 114 15.09 -14.86 3.65
CA GLU A 114 15.20 -16.24 3.17
C GLU A 114 15.65 -16.26 1.70
N PHE A 115 15.04 -15.45 0.84
CA PHE A 115 15.40 -15.31 -0.56
C PHE A 115 16.87 -14.91 -0.73
N ARG A 116 17.31 -13.88 -0.01
CA ARG A 116 18.70 -13.41 -0.05
C ARG A 116 19.69 -14.44 0.48
N ALA A 117 19.30 -15.22 1.51
CA ALA A 117 20.15 -16.27 2.07
C ALA A 117 20.35 -17.45 1.11
N ILE A 118 19.37 -17.75 0.26
CA ILE A 118 19.50 -18.75 -0.80
C ILE A 118 20.56 -18.31 -1.84
N GLY A 119 20.66 -17.00 -2.11
CA GLY A 119 21.61 -16.43 -3.07
C GLY A 119 21.28 -16.77 -4.52
N PHE A 120 22.05 -16.27 -5.48
CA PHE A 120 21.72 -16.41 -6.92
C PHE A 120 21.87 -17.84 -7.46
N GLN A 121 22.75 -18.65 -6.88
CA GLN A 121 22.96 -20.05 -7.28
C GLN A 121 22.07 -21.06 -6.54
N GLY A 122 21.36 -20.61 -5.50
CA GLY A 122 20.59 -21.51 -4.65
C GLY A 122 19.22 -21.87 -5.23
N ASP A 123 18.65 -22.93 -4.68
CA ASP A 123 17.35 -23.46 -5.06
C ASP A 123 16.19 -22.65 -4.44
N LEU A 124 15.29 -22.13 -5.28
CA LEU A 124 14.14 -21.31 -4.87
C LEU A 124 12.87 -22.12 -4.59
N ARG A 125 12.87 -23.45 -4.75
CA ARG A 125 11.71 -24.30 -4.43
C ARG A 125 11.14 -24.09 -3.01
N PRO A 126 11.93 -23.82 -1.95
CA PRO A 126 11.39 -23.50 -0.62
C PRO A 126 10.46 -22.27 -0.60
N LEU A 127 10.63 -21.33 -1.54
CA LEU A 127 9.82 -20.11 -1.68
C LEU A 127 8.75 -20.22 -2.77
N SER A 128 8.56 -21.40 -3.37
CA SER A 128 7.64 -21.63 -4.49
C SER A 128 6.22 -21.12 -4.24
N ALA A 129 5.64 -21.45 -3.08
CA ALA A 129 4.30 -21.00 -2.72
C ALA A 129 4.19 -19.47 -2.75
N HIS A 130 5.17 -18.76 -2.16
CA HIS A 130 5.17 -17.29 -2.15
C HIS A 130 5.35 -16.71 -3.56
N LEU A 131 6.33 -17.21 -4.32
CA LEU A 131 6.65 -16.72 -5.65
C LEU A 131 5.48 -16.91 -6.62
N MET A 132 4.79 -18.05 -6.56
CA MET A 132 3.63 -18.31 -7.40
C MET A 132 2.41 -17.49 -6.97
N SER A 133 2.10 -17.43 -5.67
CA SER A 133 0.89 -16.76 -5.17
C SER A 133 0.96 -15.23 -5.21
N HIS A 134 2.15 -14.64 -5.03
CA HIS A 134 2.30 -13.19 -4.87
C HIS A 134 3.09 -12.52 -5.98
N VAL A 135 3.99 -13.24 -6.64
CA VAL A 135 4.90 -12.66 -7.65
C VAL A 135 4.56 -13.13 -9.06
N ASP A 136 3.73 -14.16 -9.20
CA ASP A 136 3.36 -14.81 -10.47
C ASP A 136 4.61 -15.33 -11.22
N ILE A 137 5.50 -16.00 -10.46
CA ILE A 137 6.73 -16.59 -10.99
C ILE A 137 6.81 -18.04 -10.56
N ASN A 138 7.06 -18.92 -11.53
CA ASN A 138 7.45 -20.30 -11.26
C ASN A 138 8.98 -20.35 -11.01
N PRO A 139 9.44 -20.86 -9.85
CA PRO A 139 10.88 -20.96 -9.54
C PRO A 139 11.70 -21.72 -10.59
N ALA A 140 11.09 -22.69 -11.29
CA ALA A 140 11.77 -23.45 -12.33
C ALA A 140 12.21 -22.58 -13.52
N ASP A 141 11.51 -21.49 -13.80
CA ASP A 141 11.79 -20.62 -14.95
C ASP A 141 13.02 -19.71 -14.71
N ILE A 142 13.54 -19.67 -13.48
CA ILE A 142 14.62 -18.78 -13.04
C ILE A 142 15.78 -19.53 -12.34
N GLU A 143 15.94 -20.81 -12.64
CA GLU A 143 16.97 -21.68 -12.06
C GLU A 143 18.40 -21.19 -12.38
N HIS A 144 18.62 -20.59 -13.55
CA HIS A 144 19.93 -20.12 -14.02
C HIS A 144 20.09 -18.59 -13.94
N ARG A 145 19.51 -17.95 -12.93
CA ARG A 145 19.60 -16.49 -12.74
C ARG A 145 21.04 -16.04 -12.46
N THR A 146 21.41 -14.88 -13.00
CA THR A 146 22.65 -14.18 -12.66
C THR A 146 22.51 -13.47 -11.30
N GLU A 147 23.62 -12.99 -10.75
CA GLU A 147 23.62 -12.15 -9.54
C GLU A 147 22.76 -10.89 -9.73
N GLU A 148 22.94 -10.17 -10.84
CA GLU A 148 22.13 -9.00 -11.19
C GLU A 148 20.62 -9.33 -11.31
N ALA A 149 20.29 -10.47 -11.91
CA ALA A 149 18.89 -10.91 -12.00
C ALA A 149 18.32 -11.29 -10.62
N HIS A 150 19.14 -11.82 -9.72
CA HIS A 150 18.74 -12.14 -8.35
C HIS A 150 18.43 -10.88 -7.54
N ASP A 151 19.26 -9.83 -7.65
CA ASP A 151 19.03 -8.56 -6.96
C ASP A 151 17.73 -7.88 -7.45
N ARG A 152 17.52 -7.83 -8.77
CA ARG A 152 16.27 -7.31 -9.36
C ARG A 152 15.05 -8.12 -8.94
N LEU A 153 15.20 -9.43 -8.77
CA LEU A 153 14.11 -10.28 -8.33
C LEU A 153 13.75 -10.01 -6.86
N GLU A 154 14.69 -9.63 -6.00
CA GLU A 154 14.37 -9.19 -4.63
C GLU A 154 13.44 -7.98 -4.63
N GLU A 155 13.74 -6.96 -5.44
CA GLU A 155 12.90 -5.77 -5.61
C GLU A 155 11.51 -6.12 -6.15
N LEU A 156 11.47 -7.04 -7.13
CA LEU A 156 10.21 -7.51 -7.71
C LEU A 156 9.36 -8.28 -6.70
N ILE A 157 9.97 -9.12 -5.87
CA ILE A 157 9.29 -9.84 -4.77
C ILE A 157 8.68 -8.83 -3.80
N LEU A 158 9.45 -7.82 -3.37
CA LEU A 158 8.97 -6.77 -2.47
C LEU A 158 7.75 -6.05 -3.06
N LEU A 159 7.87 -5.55 -4.29
CA LEU A 159 6.82 -4.79 -4.95
C LEU A 159 5.55 -5.63 -5.19
N ARG A 160 5.69 -6.81 -5.81
CA ARG A 160 4.54 -7.62 -6.19
C ARG A 160 3.83 -8.22 -4.99
N SER A 161 4.56 -8.54 -3.92
CA SER A 161 3.93 -8.99 -2.68
C SER A 161 3.00 -7.91 -2.09
N LEU A 162 3.41 -6.64 -2.15
CA LEU A 162 2.65 -5.54 -1.57
C LEU A 162 1.52 -5.04 -2.48
N PHE A 163 1.75 -4.96 -3.79
CA PHE A 163 0.85 -4.26 -4.71
C PHE A 163 0.36 -5.13 -5.89
N GLY A 164 0.79 -6.39 -5.96
CA GLY A 164 0.58 -7.24 -7.13
C GLY A 164 1.32 -6.73 -8.36
N ASN A 165 0.81 -7.04 -9.55
CA ASN A 165 1.41 -6.64 -10.82
C ASN A 165 1.09 -5.19 -11.22
N THR A 166 1.13 -4.28 -10.25
CA THR A 166 0.72 -2.88 -10.42
C THR A 166 1.93 -1.99 -10.71
N ASP A 167 1.83 -1.15 -11.74
CA ASP A 167 2.76 -0.03 -11.94
C ASP A 167 2.45 1.11 -10.95
N LEU A 168 3.43 1.50 -10.13
CA LEU A 168 3.29 2.62 -9.18
C LEU A 168 3.05 3.96 -9.87
N HIS A 169 3.41 4.09 -11.14
CA HIS A 169 3.19 5.29 -11.96
C HIS A 169 1.86 5.24 -12.74
N HIS A 170 1.04 4.21 -12.54
CA HIS A 170 -0.26 4.11 -13.18
C HIS A 170 -1.13 5.34 -12.84
N PRO A 171 -1.86 5.96 -13.80
CA PRO A 171 -2.65 7.16 -13.55
C PRO A 171 -3.61 7.06 -12.36
N GLU A 172 -4.30 5.92 -12.21
CA GLU A 172 -5.13 5.64 -11.02
C GLU A 172 -4.33 5.58 -9.70
N MET A 173 -3.10 5.03 -9.69
CA MET A 173 -2.24 5.05 -8.48
C MET A 173 -1.86 6.47 -8.10
N LEU A 174 -1.56 7.30 -9.09
CA LEU A 174 -1.23 8.71 -8.88
C LEU A 174 -2.44 9.49 -8.35
N ALA A 175 -3.62 9.29 -8.93
CA ALA A 175 -4.87 9.91 -8.46
C ALA A 175 -5.23 9.45 -7.03
N PHE A 176 -5.07 8.16 -6.74
CA PHE A 176 -5.22 7.61 -5.40
C PHE A 176 -4.26 8.26 -4.40
N ALA A 177 -2.96 8.33 -4.72
CA ALA A 177 -1.96 8.97 -3.89
C ALA A 177 -2.23 10.47 -3.69
N GLN A 178 -2.77 11.14 -4.71
CA GLN A 178 -3.21 12.53 -4.59
C GLN A 178 -4.38 12.68 -3.61
N GLY A 179 -5.35 11.76 -3.65
CA GLY A 179 -6.45 11.71 -2.69
C GLY A 179 -5.97 11.51 -1.25
N LEU A 180 -4.95 10.68 -1.06
CA LEU A 180 -4.29 10.54 0.24
C LEU A 180 -3.63 11.85 0.70
N LYS A 181 -3.08 12.61 -0.25
CA LYS A 181 -2.41 13.91 -0.06
C LYS A 181 -3.36 15.11 0.00
N MET A 182 -4.66 14.89 0.21
CA MET A 182 -5.66 15.94 0.16
C MET A 182 -5.23 17.19 0.94
N GLU A 183 -5.20 18.32 0.23
CA GLU A 183 -4.94 19.62 0.83
C GLU A 183 -6.14 20.05 1.66
N MET A 184 -5.86 20.52 2.87
CA MET A 184 -6.85 21.16 3.72
C MET A 184 -7.04 22.61 3.26
N ALA A 185 -8.11 23.27 3.74
CA ALA A 185 -8.43 24.65 3.36
C ALA A 185 -7.32 25.68 3.63
N ASN A 186 -6.36 25.36 4.49
CA ASN A 186 -5.20 26.20 4.79
C ASN A 186 -3.98 25.93 3.89
N GLY A 187 -4.12 25.12 2.83
CA GLY A 187 -3.04 24.77 1.91
C GLY A 187 -2.01 23.79 2.48
N THR A 188 -2.24 23.25 3.68
CA THR A 188 -1.41 22.19 4.26
C THR A 188 -2.04 20.83 3.96
N ASN A 189 -1.26 19.77 3.81
CA ASN A 189 -1.78 18.41 3.74
C ASN A 189 -1.46 17.58 5.01
N LEU A 190 -2.15 16.45 5.18
CA LEU A 190 -1.98 15.55 6.32
C LEU A 190 -0.53 15.13 6.53
N PHE A 191 0.21 14.87 5.45
CA PHE A 191 1.59 14.43 5.53
C PHE A 191 2.53 15.51 6.06
N GLN A 192 2.34 16.75 5.65
CA GLN A 192 3.08 17.88 6.22
C GLN A 192 2.82 18.02 7.72
N LEU A 193 1.58 17.79 8.17
CA LEU A 193 1.27 17.78 9.61
C LEU A 193 1.96 16.61 10.33
N ILE A 194 1.94 15.41 9.75
CA ILE A 194 2.60 14.23 10.32
C ILE A 194 4.10 14.48 10.50
N GLU A 195 4.76 14.96 9.45
CA GLU A 195 6.19 15.26 9.44
C GLU A 195 6.59 16.34 10.45
N GLN A 196 5.69 17.29 10.75
CA GLN A 196 5.94 18.37 11.70
C GLN A 196 5.60 18.02 13.16
N LYS A 197 4.62 17.14 13.40
CA LYS A 197 4.01 16.96 14.72
C LYS A 197 4.36 15.65 15.42
N PHE A 198 4.82 14.63 14.68
CA PHE A 198 5.12 13.32 15.26
C PHE A 198 6.62 13.09 15.41
N LEU A 199 7.02 12.68 16.62
CA LEU A 199 8.37 12.14 16.84
C LEU A 199 8.51 10.87 16.02
N GLY A 200 9.60 10.73 15.26
CA GLY A 200 9.75 9.61 14.31
C GLY A 200 8.95 9.79 13.01
N ARG A 201 8.36 10.98 12.77
CA ARG A 201 7.71 11.37 11.50
C ARG A 201 6.62 10.36 11.11
N THR A 202 6.51 10.02 9.82
CA THR A 202 5.54 9.05 9.30
C THR A 202 5.60 7.70 10.01
N ILE A 203 6.78 7.21 10.40
CA ILE A 203 6.90 5.92 11.12
C ILE A 203 6.29 5.99 12.52
N GLY A 204 6.67 7.00 13.32
CA GLY A 204 6.10 7.15 14.67
C GLY A 204 4.60 7.44 14.66
N PHE A 205 4.10 8.05 13.59
CA PHE A 205 2.66 8.19 13.36
C PHE A 205 1.96 6.85 13.09
N LEU A 206 2.52 6.03 12.20
CA LEU A 206 1.96 4.71 11.89
C LEU A 206 2.02 3.76 13.09
N GLU A 207 3.10 3.79 13.88
CA GLU A 207 3.18 3.04 15.16
C GLU A 207 2.02 3.39 16.08
N LYS A 208 1.73 4.69 16.23
CA LYS A 208 0.63 5.14 17.09
C LYS A 208 -0.72 4.65 16.59
N ILE A 209 -0.95 4.65 15.26
CA ILE A 209 -2.21 4.20 14.67
C ILE A 209 -2.39 2.69 14.79
N GLU A 210 -1.34 1.90 14.55
CA GLU A 210 -1.44 0.43 14.62
C GLU A 210 -1.51 -0.09 16.07
N SER A 211 -1.11 0.73 17.05
CA SER A 211 -1.13 0.37 18.48
C SER A 211 -2.42 0.77 19.23
N GLY A 212 -3.27 1.59 18.64
CA GLY A 212 -4.49 2.14 19.25
C GLY A 212 -5.76 1.41 18.82
#